data_AF-A0A212D1J3-F1
#
_entry.id   AF-A0A212D1J3-F1
#
_cell.length_a   1.000
_cell.length_b   1.000
_cell.length_c   1.000
_cell.angle_alpha   90.00
_cell.angle_beta   90.00
_cell.angle_gamma   90.00
#
_symmetry.space_group_name_H-M   'P 1'
#
loop_
_entity.id
_entity.type
_entity.pdbx_description
1 polymer ?
#
loop_
_entity_poly.entity_id
_entity_poly.type
_entity_poly.pdbx_seq_one_letter_code
_entity_poly.pdbx_strand_id
1 'polypeptide(L)'
;MGQAAKVLQLFKTLHRTRQQVFKNDARALEAARIKINEEFKCNKTETSAKKIEELIKIGSDVELILRTSVIQGIHTDHNTLSK
;
A
#
# COMPACT_ATOMS: atom_id res chain seq x y z
N MET A 1 15.00 -1.91 -15.40
CA MET A 1 13.76 -2.52 -14.86
C MET A 1 12.57 -2.01 -15.67
N GLY A 2 11.75 -2.89 -16.24
CA GLY A 2 10.58 -2.49 -17.02
C GLY A 2 9.44 -1.93 -16.16
N GLN A 3 8.52 -1.15 -16.76
CA GLN A 3 7.37 -0.55 -16.07
C GLN A 3 6.52 -1.60 -15.35
N ALA A 4 6.30 -2.77 -15.96
CA ALA A 4 5.55 -3.87 -15.36
C ALA A 4 6.16 -4.38 -14.02
N ALA A 5 7.49 -4.39 -13.91
CA ALA A 5 8.17 -4.80 -12.67
C ALA A 5 7.93 -3.78 -11.53
N LYS A 6 7.93 -2.48 -11.85
CA LYS A 6 7.64 -1.42 -10.88
C LYS A 6 6.19 -1.50 -10.38
N VAL A 7 5.22 -1.74 -11.27
CA VAL A 7 3.81 -1.92 -10.92
C VAL A 7 3.62 -3.11 -9.98
N LEU A 8 4.23 -4.25 -10.29
CA LEU A 8 4.16 -5.45 -9.43
C LEU A 8 4.83 -5.24 -8.07
N GLN A 9 5.95 -4.52 -8.03
CA GLN A 9 6.62 -4.19 -6.78
C GLN A 9 5.71 -3.31 -5.90
N LEU A 10 5.14 -2.26 -6.48
CA LEU A 10 4.21 -1.37 -5.78
C LEU A 10 2.98 -2.12 -5.25
N PHE A 11 2.39 -2.98 -6.07
CA PHE A 11 1.26 -3.83 -5.66
C PHE A 11 1.59 -4.68 -4.43
N LYS A 12 2.76 -5.33 -4.44
CA LYS A 12 3.23 -6.12 -3.29
C LYS A 12 3.48 -5.25 -2.06
N THR A 13 4.07 -4.07 -2.23
CA THR A 13 4.33 -3.15 -1.11
C THR A 13 3.03 -2.67 -0.48
N LEU A 14 2.06 -2.18 -1.25
CA LEU A 14 0.74 -1.77 -0.76
C LEU A 14 0.02 -2.90 0.00
N HIS A 15 0.09 -4.13 -0.51
CA HIS A 15 -0.48 -5.30 0.16
C HIS A 15 0.21 -5.66 1.47
N ARG A 16 1.51 -5.37 1.61
CA ARG A 16 2.25 -5.54 2.87
C ARG A 16 1.93 -4.41 3.85
N THR A 17 1.90 -3.17 3.38
CA THR A 17 1.60 -1.98 4.19
C THR A 17 0.19 -2.07 4.76
N ARG A 18 -0.83 -2.41 3.97
CA ARG A 18 -2.20 -2.59 4.49
C ARG A 18 -2.28 -3.66 5.60
N GLN A 19 -1.49 -4.73 5.51
CA GLN A 19 -1.50 -5.80 6.52
C GLN A 19 -0.87 -5.34 7.83
N GLN A 20 0.14 -4.49 7.77
CA GLN A 20 0.76 -3.91 8.97
C GLN A 20 -0.14 -2.85 9.61
N VAL A 21 -0.71 -1.97 8.77
CA VAL A 21 -1.57 -0.85 9.14
C VAL A 21 -2.90 -1.31 9.73
N PHE A 22 -3.54 -2.32 9.13
CA PHE A 22 -4.88 -2.80 9.53
C PHE A 22 -4.85 -4.17 10.21
N LYS A 23 -3.75 -4.53 10.90
CA LYS A 23 -3.50 -5.88 11.45
C LYS A 23 -4.66 -6.48 12.28
N ASN A 24 -5.46 -5.63 12.92
CA ASN A 24 -6.60 -6.05 13.77
C ASN A 24 -7.97 -5.60 13.24
N ASP A 25 -8.02 -5.02 12.03
CA ASP A 25 -9.25 -4.54 11.42
C ASP A 25 -9.54 -5.31 10.13
N ALA A 26 -10.26 -6.42 10.26
CA ALA A 26 -10.65 -7.25 9.14
C ALA A 26 -11.51 -6.50 8.11
N ARG A 27 -12.32 -5.54 8.56
CA ARG A 27 -13.16 -4.72 7.66
C ARG A 27 -12.29 -3.78 6.85
N ALA A 28 -11.35 -3.09 7.48
CA ALA A 28 -10.41 -2.21 6.79
C ALA A 28 -9.43 -2.99 5.89
N LEU A 29 -8.98 -4.18 6.30
CA LEU A 29 -8.17 -5.06 5.45
C LEU A 29 -8.89 -5.41 4.16
N GLU A 30 -10.16 -5.82 4.24
CA GLU A 30 -10.93 -6.22 3.06
C GLU A 30 -11.30 -5.02 2.20
N ALA A 31 -11.70 -3.90 2.81
CA ALA A 31 -11.93 -2.65 2.09
C ALA A 31 -10.68 -2.18 1.32
N ALA A 32 -9.51 -2.19 1.97
CA ALA A 32 -8.24 -1.86 1.34
C ALA A 32 -7.88 -2.85 0.23
N ARG A 33 -8.15 -4.16 0.42
CA ARG A 33 -7.94 -5.19 -0.61
C ARG A 33 -8.75 -4.91 -1.86
N ILE A 34 -10.05 -4.67 -1.69
CA ILE A 34 -10.98 -4.42 -2.79
C ILE A 34 -10.56 -3.16 -3.52
N LYS A 35 -10.28 -2.07 -2.78
CA LYS A 35 -9.87 -0.80 -3.37
C LYS A 35 -8.57 -0.92 -4.18
N ILE A 36 -7.54 -1.58 -3.64
CA ILE A 36 -6.28 -1.80 -4.37
C ILE A 36 -6.53 -2.63 -5.64
N ASN A 37 -7.28 -3.73 -5.55
CA ASN A 37 -7.57 -4.56 -6.72
C ASN A 37 -8.39 -3.83 -7.79
N GLU A 38 -9.40 -3.05 -7.39
CA GLU A 38 -10.24 -2.26 -8.30
C GLU A 38 -9.39 -1.22 -9.05
N GLU A 39 -8.57 -0.45 -8.35
CA GLU A 39 -7.70 0.55 -9.00
C GLU A 39 -6.73 -0.10 -10.01
N PHE A 40 -6.10 -1.22 -9.67
CA PHE A 40 -5.21 -1.93 -10.60
C PHE A 40 -5.96 -2.57 -11.75
N LYS A 41 -7.21 -3.01 -11.54
CA LYS A 41 -8.06 -3.60 -12.59
C LYS A 41 -8.58 -2.53 -13.55
N CYS A 42 -9.02 -1.39 -13.05
CA CYS A 42 -9.45 -0.23 -13.85
C CYS A 42 -8.30 0.30 -14.71
N ASN A 43 -7.09 0.34 -14.17
CA ASN A 43 -5.91 0.81 -14.90
C ASN A 43 -5.21 -0.30 -15.73
N LYS A 44 -5.74 -1.53 -15.77
CA LYS A 44 -5.12 -2.66 -16.51
C LYS A 44 -5.05 -2.41 -18.02
N THR A 45 -6.02 -1.68 -18.56
CA THR A 45 -6.09 -1.35 -19.99
C THR A 45 -5.33 -0.07 -20.36
N GLU A 46 -4.73 0.61 -19.38
CA GLU A 46 -3.95 1.81 -19.63
C GLU A 46 -2.66 1.47 -20.36
N THR A 47 -2.52 1.98 -21.58
CA THR A 47 -1.33 1.81 -22.43
C THR A 47 -0.41 3.03 -22.41
N SER A 48 -0.84 4.12 -21.77
CA SER A 48 -0.06 5.36 -21.67
C SER A 48 1.05 5.24 -20.63
N ALA A 49 2.30 5.20 -21.10
CA ALA A 49 3.50 5.12 -20.24
C ALA A 49 3.55 6.24 -19.18
N LYS A 50 3.16 7.48 -19.55
CA LYS A 50 3.12 8.63 -18.62
C LYS A 50 2.11 8.39 -17.50
N LYS A 51 0.92 7.91 -17.85
CA LYS A 51 -0.17 7.68 -16.89
C LYS A 51 0.17 6.54 -15.93
N ILE A 52 0.80 5.47 -16.43
CA ILE A 52 1.31 4.37 -15.60
C ILE A 52 2.33 4.90 -14.58
N GLU A 53 3.25 5.77 -15.00
CA GLU A 53 4.26 6.34 -14.10
C GLU A 53 3.63 7.24 -13.03
N GLU A 54 2.61 8.00 -13.38
CA GLU A 54 1.83 8.83 -12.46
C GLU A 54 1.09 7.97 -11.42
N LEU A 55 0.42 6.90 -11.86
CA LEU A 55 -0.26 5.94 -10.98
C LEU A 55 0.72 5.25 -10.02
N ILE A 56 1.94 4.92 -10.49
CA ILE A 56 2.99 4.36 -9.63
C ILE A 56 3.41 5.36 -8.54
N LYS A 57 3.56 6.64 -8.90
CA LYS A 57 3.89 7.70 -7.93
C LYS A 57 2.78 7.87 -6.89
N ILE A 58 1.53 8.00 -7.35
CA ILE A 58 0.36 8.13 -6.48
C ILE A 58 0.27 6.95 -5.51
N GLY A 59 0.40 5.72 -6.00
CA GLY A 59 0.35 4.55 -5.12
C GLY A 59 1.51 4.49 -4.13
N SER A 60 2.69 5.01 -4.48
CA SER A 60 3.83 5.11 -3.56
C SER A 60 3.59 6.17 -2.48
N ASP A 61 3.00 7.31 -2.84
CA ASP A 61 2.62 8.35 -1.86
C ASP A 61 1.53 7.84 -0.91
N VAL A 62 0.53 7.11 -1.43
CA VAL A 62 -0.50 6.46 -0.60
C VAL A 62 0.12 5.42 0.34
N GLU A 63 1.08 4.63 -0.12
CA GLU A 63 1.83 3.69 0.71
C GLU A 63 2.57 4.41 1.84
N LEU A 64 3.26 5.50 1.52
CA LEU A 64 3.98 6.33 2.48
C LEU A 64 3.02 6.90 3.53
N ILE A 65 1.87 7.47 3.12
CA ILE A 65 0.85 8.03 4.00
C ILE A 65 0.26 6.93 4.90
N LEU A 66 -0.10 5.77 4.34
CA LEU A 66 -0.61 4.64 5.14
C LEU A 66 0.42 4.21 6.19
N ARG A 67 1.70 4.14 5.80
CA ARG A 67 2.78 3.77 6.70
C ARG A 67 3.03 4.82 7.78
N THR A 68 3.03 6.12 7.46
CA THR A 68 3.32 7.17 8.44
C THR A 68 2.11 7.49 9.33
N SER A 69 0.91 7.58 8.78
CA SER A 69 -0.30 7.97 9.51
C SER A 69 -0.85 6.86 10.40
N VAL A 70 -0.68 5.58 10.04
CA VAL A 70 -1.28 4.49 10.82
C VAL A 70 -0.28 3.78 11.73
N ILE A 71 1.01 3.73 11.39
CA ILE A 71 2.03 3.24 12.35
C ILE A 71 2.13 4.16 13.55
N GLN A 72 1.81 5.46 13.43
CA GLN A 72 1.70 6.36 14.59
C GLN A 72 0.50 6.06 15.51
N GLY A 73 -0.51 5.30 15.03
CA GLY A 73 -1.66 4.85 15.82
C GLY A 73 -1.49 3.46 16.45
N ILE A 74 -0.52 2.67 16.01
CA ILE A 74 -0.10 1.45 16.69
C ILE A 74 0.84 1.88 17.81
N HIS A 75 0.26 2.05 19.00
CA HIS A 75 0.96 2.17 20.27
C HIS A 75 2.35 1.51 20.22
N THR A 76 3.40 2.33 20.19
CA THR A 76 4.76 1.86 20.52
C THR A 76 4.78 1.60 22.01
N ASP A 77 4.11 0.53 22.46
CA ASP A 77 4.48 -0.14 23.70
C ASP A 77 5.75 -0.92 23.38
N HIS A 78 6.87 -0.19 23.32
CA HIS A 78 8.17 -0.81 23.54
C HIS A 78 8.31 -1.03 25.06
N ASN A 79 7.48 -1.92 25.62
CA ASN A 79 7.85 -2.65 26.81
C ASN A 79 8.93 -3.65 26.42
N THR A 80 10.18 -3.21 26.48
CA THR A 80 11.33 -4.07 26.85
C THR A 80 12.55 -3.18 27.05
N LEU A 81 12.80 -2.79 28.29
CA LEU A 81 14.17 -2.83 28.83
C LEU A 81 14.08 -3.38 30.25
N SER A 82 14.52 -4.63 30.34
CA SER A 82 14.75 -5.37 31.56
C SER A 82 16.03 -4.88 32.23
N LYS A 83 16.01 -4.90 33.57
CA LYS A 83 17.06 -4.60 34.56
C LYS A 83 17.29 -3.13 34.93
#